data_AF-A0A3L6KRN7-F1
#
_entry.id   AF-A0A3L6KRN7-F1
#
_cell.length_a   1.000
_cell.length_b   1.000
_cell.length_c   1.000
_cell.angle_alpha   90.00
_cell.angle_beta   90.00
_cell.angle_gamma   90.00
#
_symmetry.space_group_name_H-M   'P 1'
#
loop_
_entity.id
_entity.type
_entity.pdbx_description
1 polymer ?
#
loop_
_entity_poly.entity_id
_entity_poly.type
_entity_poly.pdbx_seq_one_letter_code
_entity_poly.pdbx_strand_id
1 'polypeptide(L)'
;MFHFFRVRLDGCIGSQTDWQQQFILSMQKEEMIVRNAVKKYNLKSELLKRRGEICVSNTLRSAVDPTKEIGYRIGGDGRVYFNHSAMNTGQMLRALKDNLRRLETFQKQHDDAVATLEHMSRSIPVDFSVDTNWKLREEGNLVSCLQRFVRTIKANQTQLSAFLTMLLKKRDGAGAPKKRMVWIISGRFDTLPSGVVYIPWDVDFDSIKKHLLPSG
;
A
#
# COMPACT_ATOMS: atom_id res chain seq x y z
N MET A 1 -16.56 18.15 -2.59
CA MET A 1 -15.73 19.02 -1.74
C MET A 1 -14.22 18.82 -1.96
N PHE A 2 -13.58 17.75 -1.50
CA PHE A 2 -12.10 17.58 -1.57
C PHE A 2 -11.50 17.29 -2.95
N HIS A 3 -12.31 16.93 -3.95
CA HIS A 3 -11.83 16.50 -5.27
C HIS A 3 -11.04 15.17 -5.27
N PHE A 4 -11.37 14.28 -4.32
CA PHE A 4 -10.91 12.89 -4.29
C PHE A 4 -12.03 11.94 -4.72
N PHE A 5 -11.69 10.69 -5.01
CA PHE A 5 -12.64 9.63 -5.36
C PHE A 5 -13.43 9.16 -4.14
N ARG A 6 -12.72 8.83 -3.05
CA ARG A 6 -13.32 8.28 -1.83
C ARG A 6 -12.66 8.84 -0.58
N VAL A 7 -13.48 9.16 0.41
CA VAL A 7 -13.05 9.43 1.79
C VAL A 7 -13.66 8.34 2.67
N ARG A 8 -12.85 7.66 3.47
CA ARG A 8 -13.27 6.55 4.34
C ARG A 8 -12.82 6.80 5.76
N LEU A 9 -13.64 6.41 6.73
CA LEU A 9 -13.27 6.37 8.14
C LEU A 9 -12.68 4.98 8.45
N ASP A 10 -11.52 4.93 9.09
CA ASP A 10 -10.81 3.69 9.44
C ASP A 10 -10.75 3.51 10.97
N GLY A 11 -10.64 2.25 11.42
CA GLY A 11 -10.69 1.91 12.84
C GLY A 11 -12.07 2.11 13.50
N CYS A 12 -13.14 2.16 12.69
CA CYS A 12 -14.51 2.42 13.15
C CYS A 12 -15.21 1.21 13.78
N ILE A 13 -14.67 0.01 13.60
CA ILE A 13 -15.24 -1.23 14.13
C ILE A 13 -14.66 -1.43 15.54
N GLY A 14 -15.52 -1.44 16.56
CA GLY A 14 -15.13 -1.61 17.96
C GLY A 14 -14.68 -0.32 18.69
N SER A 15 -14.64 0.81 17.98
CA SER A 15 -14.36 2.14 18.56
C SER A 15 -15.65 2.94 18.76
N GLN A 16 -15.58 4.00 19.57
CA GLN A 16 -16.67 4.97 19.70
C GLN A 16 -17.05 5.57 18.34
N THR A 17 -18.33 5.87 18.14
CA THR A 17 -18.88 6.44 16.90
C THR A 17 -18.96 7.96 16.92
N ASP A 18 -18.84 8.59 18.09
CA ASP A 18 -19.13 10.02 18.28
C ASP A 18 -18.18 10.90 17.47
N TRP A 19 -16.89 10.55 17.43
CA TRP A 19 -15.89 11.26 16.62
C TRP A 19 -16.21 11.18 15.12
N GLN A 20 -16.79 10.06 14.66
CA GLN A 20 -17.14 9.86 13.26
C GLN A 20 -18.28 10.80 12.86
N GLN A 21 -19.30 10.87 13.71
CA GLN A 21 -20.44 11.75 13.50
C GLN A 21 -20.01 13.22 13.60
N GLN A 22 -19.19 13.57 14.59
CA GLN A 22 -18.63 14.91 14.74
C GLN A 22 -17.80 15.32 13.52
N PHE A 23 -16.95 14.42 13.02
CA PHE A 23 -16.19 14.65 11.79
C PHE A 23 -17.12 14.92 10.60
N ILE A 24 -18.11 14.07 10.36
CA ILE A 24 -19.05 14.25 9.23
C ILE A 24 -19.78 15.59 9.33
N LEU A 25 -20.33 15.93 10.50
CA LEU A 25 -21.06 17.18 10.72
C LEU A 25 -20.14 18.40 10.55
N SER A 26 -18.91 18.35 11.07
CA SER A 26 -17.94 19.43 10.90
C SER A 26 -17.57 19.64 9.42
N MET A 27 -17.37 18.55 8.68
CA MET A 27 -17.04 18.61 7.25
C MET A 27 -18.19 19.14 6.39
N GLN A 28 -19.44 18.86 6.78
CA GLN A 28 -20.62 19.46 6.13
C GLN A 28 -20.72 20.96 6.44
N LYS A 29 -20.51 21.35 7.70
CA LYS A 29 -20.54 22.75 8.14
C LYS A 29 -19.47 23.60 7.46
N GLU A 30 -18.28 23.04 7.28
CA GLU A 30 -17.12 23.73 6.69
C GLU A 30 -16.98 23.53 5.18
N GLU A 31 -17.99 22.94 4.52
CA GLU A 31 -17.89 22.54 3.12
C GLU A 31 -17.51 23.69 2.18
N MET A 32 -18.10 24.87 2.41
CA MET A 32 -17.82 26.05 1.60
C MET A 32 -16.39 26.55 1.74
N ILE A 33 -15.81 26.44 2.94
CA ILE A 33 -14.41 26.81 3.20
C ILE A 33 -13.49 25.92 2.38
N VAL A 34 -13.72 24.60 2.42
CA VAL A 34 -12.92 23.63 1.67
C VAL A 34 -13.08 23.84 0.17
N ARG A 35 -14.30 24.05 -0.33
CA ARG A 35 -14.53 24.31 -1.77
C ARG A 35 -13.82 25.58 -2.24
N ASN A 36 -13.87 26.65 -1.46
CA ASN A 36 -13.21 27.91 -1.79
C ASN A 36 -11.68 27.76 -1.75
N ALA A 37 -11.14 27.03 -0.78
CA ALA A 37 -9.71 26.73 -0.70
C ALA A 37 -9.23 25.87 -1.88
N VAL A 38 -9.98 24.81 -2.23
CA VAL A 38 -9.66 23.95 -3.39
C VAL A 38 -9.63 24.75 -4.68
N LYS A 39 -10.56 25.69 -4.87
CA LYS A 39 -10.55 26.60 -6.03
C LYS A 39 -9.36 27.56 -5.97
N LYS A 40 -9.16 28.25 -4.85
CA LYS A 40 -8.11 29.28 -4.68
C LYS A 40 -6.70 28.73 -4.88
N TYR A 41 -6.43 27.53 -4.39
CA TYR A 41 -5.10 26.92 -4.46
C TYR A 41 -4.96 25.90 -5.60
N ASN A 42 -5.95 25.82 -6.51
CA ASN A 42 -5.98 24.87 -7.62
C ASN A 42 -5.71 23.42 -7.19
N LEU A 43 -6.38 22.98 -6.11
CA LEU A 43 -6.21 21.61 -5.56
C LEU A 43 -7.04 20.56 -6.32
N LYS A 44 -7.50 20.89 -7.52
CA LYS A 44 -8.25 19.96 -8.36
C LYS A 44 -7.25 19.09 -9.12
N SER A 45 -7.30 17.80 -8.88
CA SER A 45 -6.56 16.80 -9.64
C SER A 45 -7.55 15.83 -10.28
N GLU A 46 -7.49 15.68 -11.61
CA GLU A 46 -8.31 14.71 -12.33
C GLU A 46 -7.98 13.27 -11.91
N LEU A 47 -6.69 12.98 -11.69
CA LEU A 47 -6.24 11.66 -11.27
C LEU A 47 -6.77 11.32 -9.87
N LEU A 48 -6.59 12.22 -8.90
CA LEU A 48 -7.06 11.99 -7.53
C LEU A 48 -8.59 12.03 -7.47
N LYS A 49 -9.27 12.78 -8.34
CA LYS A 49 -10.74 12.76 -8.41
C LYS A 49 -11.29 11.40 -8.84
N ARG A 50 -10.58 10.70 -9.73
CA ARG A 50 -10.97 9.38 -10.27
C ARG A 50 -10.56 8.22 -9.37
N ARG A 51 -9.43 8.33 -8.66
CA ARG A 51 -8.85 7.20 -7.91
C ARG A 51 -8.34 7.50 -6.51
N GLY A 52 -8.19 8.77 -6.15
CA GLY A 52 -7.57 9.18 -4.89
C GLY A 52 -8.39 8.78 -3.68
N GLU A 53 -7.72 8.28 -2.65
CA GLU A 53 -8.34 7.82 -1.41
C GLU A 53 -7.80 8.61 -0.21
N ILE A 54 -8.73 9.13 0.60
CA ILE A 54 -8.44 9.70 1.91
C ILE A 54 -8.99 8.74 2.97
N CYS A 55 -8.17 8.37 3.93
CA CYS A 55 -8.55 7.61 5.11
C CYS A 55 -8.44 8.51 6.34
N VAL A 56 -9.47 8.53 7.19
CA VAL A 56 -9.47 9.31 8.43
C VAL A 56 -9.66 8.36 9.59
N SER A 57 -8.81 8.45 10.60
CA SER A 57 -8.92 7.67 11.84
C SER A 57 -8.99 8.61 13.05
N ASN A 58 -9.53 8.12 14.16
CA ASN A 58 -9.58 8.90 15.39
C ASN A 58 -8.17 9.31 15.86
N THR A 59 -7.24 8.36 15.80
CA THR A 59 -5.82 8.55 16.12
C THR A 59 -4.96 7.96 15.00
N LEU A 60 -3.75 8.49 14.83
CA LEU A 60 -2.79 7.99 13.83
C LEU A 60 -1.39 7.91 14.46
N ARG A 61 -0.88 6.68 14.59
CA ARG A 61 0.43 6.42 15.19
C ARG A 61 1.56 6.53 14.17
N SER A 62 2.75 6.91 14.61
CA SER A 62 3.97 6.91 13.81
C SER A 62 4.38 5.48 13.43
N ALA A 63 4.99 5.32 12.24
CA ALA A 63 5.52 4.03 11.79
C ALA A 63 6.80 3.62 12.52
N VAL A 64 7.55 4.61 13.03
CA VAL A 64 8.83 4.39 13.69
C VAL A 64 8.64 4.15 15.19
N ASP A 65 7.68 4.86 15.78
CA ASP A 65 7.39 4.81 17.22
C ASP A 65 5.87 4.78 17.44
N PRO A 66 5.28 3.61 17.74
CA PRO A 66 3.85 3.47 17.95
C PRO A 66 3.29 4.28 19.13
N THR A 67 4.14 4.76 20.04
CA THR A 67 3.71 5.60 21.16
C THR A 67 3.47 7.05 20.75
N LYS A 68 4.04 7.47 19.62
CA LYS A 68 3.90 8.83 19.09
C LYS A 68 2.76 8.91 18.09
N GLU A 69 1.97 9.96 18.21
CA GLU A 69 0.94 10.30 17.24
C GLU A 69 1.43 11.33 16.23
N ILE A 70 0.91 11.23 15.01
CA ILE A 70 1.18 12.14 13.91
C ILE A 70 -0.13 12.72 13.39
N GLY A 71 -0.06 13.92 12.81
CA GLY A 71 -1.25 14.56 12.22
C GLY A 71 -1.72 13.86 10.96
N TYR A 72 -0.80 13.60 10.02
CA TYR A 72 -1.12 12.95 8.76
C TYR A 72 0.00 12.03 8.28
N ARG A 73 -0.32 11.14 7.34
CA ARG A 73 0.64 10.27 6.66
C ARG A 73 0.34 10.23 5.17
N ILE A 74 1.41 10.27 4.36
CA ILE A 74 1.36 10.11 2.92
C ILE A 74 1.87 8.71 2.58
N GLY A 75 1.00 7.84 2.08
CA GLY A 75 1.39 6.51 1.63
C GLY A 75 2.07 6.56 0.25
N GLY A 76 3.07 5.70 0.05
CA GLY A 76 3.70 5.53 -1.27
C GLY A 76 2.75 4.96 -2.34
N ASP A 77 1.58 4.48 -1.94
CA ASP A 77 0.50 4.04 -2.83
C ASP A 77 -0.44 5.19 -3.26
N GLY A 78 -0.17 6.42 -2.84
CA GLY A 78 -1.00 7.59 -3.15
C GLY A 78 -2.17 7.82 -2.19
N ARG A 79 -2.30 7.01 -1.13
CA ARG A 79 -3.31 7.22 -0.08
C ARG A 79 -2.88 8.31 0.90
N VAL A 80 -3.86 9.07 1.39
CA VAL A 80 -3.66 10.07 2.44
C VAL A 80 -4.36 9.62 3.71
N TYR A 81 -3.67 9.65 4.83
CA TYR A 81 -4.22 9.31 6.14
C TYR A 81 -4.24 10.54 7.03
N PHE A 82 -5.38 10.82 7.66
CA PHE A 82 -5.55 11.95 8.59
C PHE A 82 -5.96 11.48 9.97
N ASN A 83 -5.41 12.14 10.98
CA ASN A 83 -5.75 11.98 12.39
C ASN A 83 -6.80 13.03 12.78
N HIS A 84 -8.03 12.59 13.06
CA HIS A 84 -9.11 13.49 13.46
C HIS A 84 -8.80 14.24 14.77
N SER A 85 -8.21 13.57 15.76
CA SER A 85 -7.93 14.17 17.07
C SER A 85 -6.86 15.27 17.03
N ALA A 86 -5.96 15.23 16.03
CA ALA A 86 -4.80 16.12 15.94
C ALA A 86 -4.88 17.12 14.77
N MET A 87 -5.89 17.02 13.90
CA MET A 87 -5.99 17.88 12.72
C MET A 87 -7.33 18.59 12.58
N ASN A 88 -7.25 19.88 12.27
CA ASN A 88 -8.36 20.66 11.75
C ASN A 88 -8.35 20.73 10.21
N THR A 89 -9.45 21.22 9.65
CA THR A 89 -9.65 21.36 8.20
C THR A 89 -8.57 22.19 7.51
N GLY A 90 -8.07 23.25 8.14
CA GLY A 90 -7.00 24.09 7.60
C GLY A 90 -5.67 23.33 7.47
N GLN A 91 -5.33 22.54 8.47
CA GLN A 91 -4.15 21.67 8.45
C GLN A 91 -4.29 20.56 7.40
N MET A 92 -5.48 19.95 7.26
CA MET A 92 -5.73 18.95 6.22
C MET A 92 -5.55 19.55 4.83
N LEU A 93 -6.11 20.74 4.58
CA LEU A 93 -5.97 21.46 3.32
C LEU A 93 -4.51 21.82 3.00
N ARG A 94 -3.74 22.23 4.00
CA ARG A 94 -2.30 22.50 3.84
C ARG A 94 -1.55 21.21 3.46
N ALA A 95 -1.78 20.12 4.19
CA ALA A 95 -1.18 18.83 3.88
C ALA A 95 -1.51 18.35 2.45
N LEU A 96 -2.75 18.52 2.00
CA LEU A 96 -3.15 18.22 0.61
C LEU A 96 -2.43 19.12 -0.39
N LYS A 97 -2.35 20.43 -0.13
CA LYS A 97 -1.64 21.36 -1.01
C LYS A 97 -0.18 20.99 -1.18
N ASP A 98 0.51 20.71 -0.08
CA ASP A 98 1.95 20.45 -0.08
C ASP A 98 2.28 19.10 -0.75
N ASN A 99 1.33 18.15 -0.76
CA ASN A 99 1.56 16.80 -1.27
C ASN A 99 0.81 16.47 -2.58
N LEU A 100 -0.02 17.37 -3.13
CA LEU A 100 -0.91 17.07 -4.27
C LEU A 100 -0.16 16.44 -5.45
N ARG A 101 0.91 17.08 -5.93
CA ARG A 101 1.72 16.62 -7.07
C ARG A 101 2.43 15.30 -6.79
N ARG A 102 2.88 15.12 -5.55
CA ARG A 102 3.55 13.90 -5.10
C ARG A 102 2.57 12.73 -5.06
N LEU A 103 1.36 12.95 -4.56
CA LEU A 103 0.28 11.96 -4.52
C LEU A 103 -0.12 11.49 -5.91
N GLU A 104 -0.25 12.42 -6.88
CA GLU A 104 -0.52 12.07 -8.29
C GLU A 104 0.55 11.12 -8.84
N THR A 105 1.81 11.42 -8.56
CA THR A 105 2.95 10.63 -9.05
C THR A 105 2.98 9.25 -8.41
N PHE A 106 2.81 9.19 -7.09
CA PHE A 106 2.77 7.92 -6.34
C PHE A 106 1.61 7.03 -6.77
N GLN A 107 0.41 7.59 -6.92
CA GLN A 107 -0.75 6.84 -7.39
C GLN A 107 -0.48 6.21 -8.76
N LYS A 108 0.02 6.99 -9.73
CA LYS A 108 0.31 6.50 -11.08
C LYS A 108 1.35 5.37 -11.07
N GLN A 109 2.48 5.62 -10.40
CA GLN A 109 3.58 4.64 -10.39
C GLN A 109 3.21 3.36 -9.62
N HIS A 110 2.43 3.49 -8.55
CA HIS A 110 1.91 2.34 -7.81
C HIS A 110 0.92 1.54 -8.67
N ASP A 111 0.01 2.20 -9.39
CA ASP A 111 -0.94 1.53 -10.27
C ASP A 111 -0.24 0.76 -11.39
N ASP A 112 0.81 1.33 -11.99
CA ASP A 112 1.64 0.67 -13.00
C ASP A 112 2.36 -0.57 -12.43
N ALA A 113 2.88 -0.46 -11.20
CA ALA A 113 3.54 -1.58 -10.51
C ALA A 113 2.55 -2.71 -10.18
N VAL A 114 1.37 -2.37 -9.67
CA VAL A 114 0.30 -3.34 -9.35
C VAL A 114 -0.22 -4.03 -10.61
N ALA A 115 -0.46 -3.28 -11.70
CA ALA A 115 -0.89 -3.86 -12.97
C ALA A 115 0.15 -4.85 -13.52
N THR A 116 1.44 -4.54 -13.35
CA THR A 116 2.50 -5.45 -13.76
C THR A 116 2.52 -6.71 -12.88
N LEU A 117 2.46 -6.57 -11.56
CA LEU A 117 2.40 -7.71 -10.63
C LEU A 117 1.19 -8.61 -10.88
N GLU A 118 0.03 -8.03 -11.20
CA GLU A 118 -1.18 -8.76 -11.58
C GLU A 118 -0.96 -9.57 -12.87
N HIS A 119 -0.34 -8.96 -13.89
CA HIS A 119 0.05 -9.69 -15.09
C HIS A 119 1.04 -10.82 -14.78
N MET A 120 2.01 -10.58 -13.89
CA MET A 120 2.97 -11.62 -13.46
C MET A 120 2.27 -12.77 -12.75
N SER A 121 1.32 -12.47 -11.85
CA SER A 121 0.49 -13.45 -11.16
C SER A 121 -0.24 -14.35 -12.16
N ARG A 122 -0.73 -13.84 -13.30
CA ARG A 122 -1.37 -14.71 -14.31
C ARG A 122 -0.44 -15.75 -14.93
N SER A 123 0.87 -15.52 -14.89
CA SER A 123 1.89 -16.35 -15.56
C SER A 123 2.77 -17.20 -14.63
N ILE A 124 2.90 -16.79 -13.37
CA ILE A 124 3.69 -17.49 -12.34
C ILE A 124 2.70 -18.05 -11.31
N PRO A 125 2.87 -19.28 -10.78
CA PRO A 125 1.94 -19.89 -9.83
C PRO A 125 2.04 -19.32 -8.40
N VAL A 126 2.13 -17.99 -8.26
CA VAL A 126 2.23 -17.27 -6.98
C VAL A 126 1.33 -16.05 -6.95
N ASP A 127 0.74 -15.76 -5.80
CA ASP A 127 -0.02 -14.54 -5.56
C ASP A 127 0.86 -13.52 -4.84
N PHE A 128 0.80 -12.25 -5.27
CA PHE A 128 1.58 -11.18 -4.67
C PHE A 128 0.75 -10.40 -3.65
N SER A 129 1.40 -10.00 -2.57
CA SER A 129 0.90 -9.09 -1.54
C SER A 129 2.04 -8.21 -1.04
N VAL A 130 1.73 -7.17 -0.28
CA VAL A 130 2.74 -6.23 0.25
C VAL A 130 2.60 -6.18 1.76
N ASP A 131 3.72 -6.28 2.48
CA ASP A 131 3.75 -6.12 3.93
C ASP A 131 3.36 -4.68 4.30
N THR A 132 2.29 -4.54 5.08
CA THR A 132 1.79 -3.25 5.57
C THR A 132 2.83 -2.54 6.43
N ASN A 133 3.59 -3.25 7.28
CA ASN A 133 4.58 -2.63 8.16
C ASN A 133 5.76 -2.08 7.37
N TRP A 134 6.27 -2.85 6.41
CA TRP A 134 7.28 -2.37 5.48
C TRP A 134 6.78 -1.17 4.66
N LYS A 135 5.58 -1.29 4.06
CA LYS A 135 4.94 -0.19 3.31
C LYS A 135 4.84 1.11 4.11
N LEU A 136 4.45 1.01 5.38
CA LEU A 136 4.30 2.17 6.26
C LEU A 136 5.64 2.79 6.67
N ARG A 137 6.72 2.01 6.73
CA ARG A 137 8.07 2.49 7.04
C ARG A 137 8.78 3.10 5.83
N GLU A 138 8.56 2.55 4.64
CA GLU A 138 9.16 3.07 3.41
C GLU A 138 8.54 4.41 2.98
N GLU A 139 7.33 4.71 3.42
CA GLU A 139 6.57 5.91 3.07
C GLU A 139 6.60 6.16 1.56
N GLY A 140 7.40 7.13 1.08
CA GLY A 140 7.53 7.47 -0.33
C GLY A 140 8.54 6.64 -1.13
N ASN A 141 9.39 5.83 -0.49
CA ASN A 141 10.38 4.99 -1.18
C ASN A 141 9.80 3.66 -1.69
N LEU A 142 8.60 3.29 -1.20
CA LEU A 142 7.87 2.07 -1.57
C LEU A 142 7.84 1.84 -3.09
N VAL A 143 7.53 2.89 -3.85
CA VAL A 143 7.35 2.80 -5.30
C VAL A 143 8.64 2.41 -6.00
N SER A 144 9.78 3.00 -5.61
CA SER A 144 11.08 2.69 -6.17
C SER A 144 11.45 1.22 -5.91
N CYS A 145 11.23 0.77 -4.68
CA CYS A 145 11.45 -0.62 -4.27
C CYS A 145 10.56 -1.59 -5.06
N LEU A 146 9.26 -1.30 -5.19
CA LEU A 146 8.32 -2.11 -5.97
C LEU A 146 8.70 -2.15 -7.46
N GLN A 147 9.11 -1.03 -8.05
CA GLN A 147 9.54 -0.99 -9.45
C GLN A 147 10.82 -1.79 -9.68
N ARG A 148 11.76 -1.77 -8.73
CA ARG A 148 12.95 -2.63 -8.80
C ARG A 148 12.57 -4.10 -8.72
N PHE A 149 11.75 -4.48 -7.74
CA PHE A 149 11.24 -5.83 -7.58
C PHE A 149 10.57 -6.33 -8.87
N VAL A 150 9.62 -5.56 -9.40
CA VAL A 150 8.90 -5.88 -10.64
C VAL A 150 9.85 -6.08 -11.82
N ARG A 151 10.87 -5.21 -11.97
CA ARG A 151 11.88 -5.37 -13.03
C ARG A 151 12.64 -6.68 -12.89
N THR A 152 13.06 -7.04 -11.68
CA THR A 152 13.79 -8.29 -11.44
C THR A 152 12.93 -9.52 -11.70
N ILE A 153 11.69 -9.56 -11.19
CA ILE A 153 10.79 -10.70 -11.41
C ILE A 153 10.48 -10.83 -12.90
N LYS A 154 10.22 -9.72 -13.60
CA LYS A 154 9.94 -9.72 -15.04
C LYS A 154 11.13 -10.25 -15.86
N ALA A 155 12.35 -9.83 -15.54
CA ALA A 155 13.54 -10.31 -16.22
C ALA A 155 13.76 -11.83 -16.05
N ASN A 156 13.34 -12.39 -14.91
CA ASN A 156 13.53 -13.80 -14.56
C ASN A 156 12.24 -14.64 -14.63
N GLN A 157 11.18 -14.12 -15.25
CA GLN A 157 9.82 -14.67 -15.18
C GLN A 157 9.73 -16.13 -15.62
N THR A 158 10.37 -16.49 -16.75
CA THR A 158 10.36 -17.85 -17.29
C THR A 158 11.05 -18.84 -16.35
N GLN A 159 12.22 -18.45 -15.81
CA GLN A 159 13.00 -19.28 -14.89
C GLN A 159 12.27 -19.46 -13.55
N LEU A 160 11.67 -18.38 -13.04
CA LEU A 160 10.83 -18.41 -11.83
C LEU A 160 9.65 -19.35 -12.00
N SER A 161 8.91 -19.25 -13.11
CA SER A 161 7.76 -20.12 -13.35
C SER A 161 8.16 -21.59 -13.36
N ALA A 162 9.22 -21.96 -14.10
CA ALA A 162 9.72 -23.33 -14.15
C ALA A 162 10.17 -23.85 -12.77
N PHE A 163 10.94 -23.04 -12.03
CA PHE A 163 11.43 -23.40 -10.69
C PHE A 163 10.29 -23.61 -9.70
N LEU A 164 9.31 -22.69 -9.67
CA LEU A 164 8.19 -22.76 -8.74
C LEU A 164 7.24 -23.92 -9.07
N THR A 165 7.02 -24.21 -10.36
CA THR A 165 6.29 -25.42 -10.77
C THR A 165 7.01 -26.70 -10.34
N MET A 166 8.35 -26.75 -10.42
CA MET A 166 9.13 -27.88 -9.91
C MET A 166 8.94 -28.05 -8.39
N LEU A 167 8.98 -26.97 -7.62
CA LEU A 167 8.78 -27.03 -6.16
C LEU A 167 7.39 -27.55 -5.80
N LEU A 168 6.35 -27.13 -6.53
CA LEU A 168 4.99 -27.62 -6.31
C LEU A 168 4.86 -29.11 -6.61
N LYS A 169 5.48 -29.60 -7.70
CA LYS A 169 5.47 -31.04 -8.06
C LYS A 169 6.25 -31.92 -7.09
N LYS A 170 7.36 -31.44 -6.53
CA LYS A 170 8.17 -32.21 -5.55
C LYS A 170 7.44 -32.43 -4.21
N ARG A 171 6.38 -31.67 -3.92
CA ARG A 171 5.69 -31.67 -2.62
C ARG A 171 4.49 -32.62 -2.54
N ASP A 172 4.26 -33.45 -3.57
CA ASP A 172 3.11 -34.37 -3.71
C ASP A 172 2.99 -35.46 -2.61
N GLY A 173 3.92 -35.55 -1.66
CA GLY A 173 3.86 -36.48 -0.51
C GLY A 173 3.17 -35.97 0.76
N ALA A 174 2.82 -34.67 0.85
CA ALA A 174 2.17 -34.10 2.03
C ALA A 174 0.75 -33.65 1.68
N GLY A 175 -0.26 -34.24 2.32
CA GLY A 175 -1.67 -33.93 2.11
C GLY A 175 -2.00 -32.43 2.27
N ALA A 176 -2.18 -31.78 1.10
CA ALA A 176 -2.76 -30.45 0.82
C ALA A 176 -1.86 -29.19 0.88
N PRO A 177 -2.13 -28.12 0.07
CA PRO A 177 -3.05 -28.00 -1.08
C PRO A 177 -2.41 -27.48 -2.40
N LYS A 178 -3.13 -27.70 -3.50
CA LYS A 178 -2.97 -27.12 -4.86
C LYS A 178 -3.20 -25.59 -4.92
N LYS A 179 -2.73 -24.82 -3.93
CA LYS A 179 -2.92 -23.36 -3.89
C LYS A 179 -1.65 -22.64 -4.35
N ARG A 180 -1.84 -21.55 -5.08
CA ARG A 180 -0.78 -20.62 -5.47
C ARG A 180 -0.07 -20.15 -4.20
N MET A 181 1.25 -20.22 -4.17
CA MET A 181 2.01 -19.75 -3.01
C MET A 181 1.82 -18.24 -2.86
N VAL A 182 1.76 -17.74 -1.63
CA VAL A 182 1.58 -16.31 -1.39
C VAL A 182 2.93 -15.68 -1.09
N TRP A 183 3.32 -14.70 -1.90
CA TRP A 183 4.54 -13.92 -1.72
C TRP A 183 4.17 -12.54 -1.19
N ILE A 184 4.72 -12.18 -0.03
CA ILE A 184 4.55 -10.89 0.61
C ILE A 184 5.83 -10.09 0.40
N ILE A 185 5.78 -9.05 -0.43
CA ILE A 185 6.89 -8.12 -0.66
C ILE A 185 7.17 -7.36 0.64
N SER A 186 8.40 -7.45 1.11
CA SER A 186 8.81 -6.97 2.43
C SER A 186 10.26 -6.49 2.43
N GLY A 187 10.82 -6.19 3.61
CA GLY A 187 12.19 -5.73 3.75
C GLY A 187 13.24 -6.84 3.88
N ARG A 188 12.85 -8.09 4.17
CA ARG A 188 13.76 -9.22 4.44
C ARG A 188 13.09 -10.55 4.11
N PHE A 189 13.89 -11.59 3.93
CA PHE A 189 13.37 -12.95 3.81
C PHE A 189 12.79 -13.45 5.14
N ASP A 190 11.59 -14.03 5.07
CA ASP A 190 10.96 -14.78 6.16
C ASP A 190 10.02 -15.84 5.54
N THR A 191 9.78 -16.95 6.23
CA THR A 191 8.90 -18.02 5.74
C THR A 191 8.03 -18.51 6.88
N LEU A 192 6.72 -18.46 6.68
CA LEU A 192 5.77 -19.02 7.64
C LEU A 192 5.44 -20.48 7.31
N PRO A 193 5.14 -21.32 8.32
CA PRO A 193 4.69 -22.69 8.11
C PRO A 193 3.45 -22.82 7.23
N SER A 194 2.66 -21.74 7.09
CA SER A 194 1.48 -21.65 6.22
C SER A 194 1.79 -21.65 4.72
N GLY A 195 3.07 -21.59 4.32
CA GLY A 195 3.49 -21.50 2.91
C GLY A 195 3.48 -20.07 2.36
N VAL A 196 3.33 -19.08 3.24
CA VAL A 196 3.56 -17.66 2.92
C VAL A 196 5.05 -17.38 2.95
N VAL A 197 5.56 -16.74 1.91
CA VAL A 197 6.96 -16.34 1.79
C VAL A 197 7.03 -14.82 1.83
N TYR A 198 7.71 -14.28 2.83
CA TYR A 198 8.11 -12.89 2.82
C TYR A 198 9.34 -12.76 1.94
N ILE A 199 9.18 -12.09 0.81
CA ILE A 199 10.23 -11.88 -0.17
C ILE A 199 10.72 -10.44 -0.09
N PRO A 200 12.04 -10.18 0.00
CA PRO A 200 12.56 -8.83 -0.03
C PRO A 200 12.23 -8.13 -1.36
N TRP A 201 12.19 -6.80 -1.35
CA TRP A 201 12.05 -6.01 -2.57
C TRP A 201 13.32 -6.03 -3.44
N ASP A 202 14.49 -6.27 -2.84
CA ASP A 202 15.82 -6.28 -3.45
C ASP A 202 16.35 -7.69 -3.72
N VAL A 203 15.54 -8.51 -4.39
CA VAL A 203 15.87 -9.90 -4.71
C VAL A 203 16.51 -10.07 -6.09
N ASP A 204 17.22 -11.19 -6.24
CA ASP A 204 17.62 -11.80 -7.50
C ASP A 204 17.11 -13.26 -7.56
N PHE A 205 17.29 -13.94 -8.70
CA PHE A 205 16.79 -15.30 -8.86
C PHE A 205 17.52 -16.32 -7.96
N ASP A 206 18.82 -16.16 -7.76
CA ASP A 206 19.63 -17.09 -6.99
C ASP A 206 19.33 -17.05 -5.49
N SER A 207 19.12 -15.86 -4.94
CA SER A 207 18.69 -15.66 -3.54
C SER A 207 17.32 -16.27 -3.28
N ILE A 208 16.37 -16.11 -4.22
CA ILE A 208 15.05 -16.75 -4.13
C ILE A 208 15.20 -18.28 -4.13
N LYS A 209 16.01 -18.83 -5.03
CA LYS A 209 16.23 -20.28 -5.12
C LYS A 209 16.81 -20.84 -3.83
N LYS A 210 17.90 -20.23 -3.33
CA LYS A 210 18.56 -20.65 -2.08
C LYS A 210 17.63 -20.58 -0.88
N HIS A 211 16.77 -19.57 -0.83
CA HIS A 211 15.80 -19.41 0.27
C HIS A 211 14.70 -20.49 0.24
N LEU A 212 14.15 -20.77 -0.95
CA LEU A 212 13.05 -21.74 -1.09
C LEU A 212 13.51 -23.20 -1.12
N LEU A 213 14.75 -23.45 -1.52
CA LEU A 213 15.34 -24.78 -1.57
C LEU A 213 16.86 -24.68 -1.25
N PRO A 214 17.24 -24.71 0.05
CA PRO A 214 18.63 -24.52 0.47
C PRO A 214 19.62 -25.60 -0.02
N SER A 215 19.11 -26.73 -0.52
CA SER A 215 19.88 -27.92 -0.86
C SER A 215 20.05 -28.14 -2.37
N GLY A 216 19.83 -27.13 -3.23
CA GLY A 216 19.89 -27.26 -4.69
C GLY A 216 20.53 -26.09 -5.43
#